data_AF-A0A2N5K2F6-F1
#
_entry.id   AF-A0A2N5K2F6-F1
#
_cell.length_a   1.000
_cell.length_b   1.000
_cell.length_c   1.000
_cell.angle_alpha   90.00
_cell.angle_beta   90.00
_cell.angle_gamma   90.00
#
_symmetry.space_group_name_H-M   'P 1'
#
loop_
_entity.id
_entity.type
_entity.pdbx_description
1 polymer ?
#
loop_
_entity_poly.entity_id
_entity_poly.type
_entity_poly.pdbx_seq_one_letter_code
_entity_poly.pdbx_strand_id
1 'polypeptide(L)'
;MEPENTRQINVSEPGRQLGSLSALAARSYASTTELVEAILSFITDQLGLRTSFLTHITAGENRNHLIAAHNRAGGSNIPANIELPLEDTF
;
A
#
# COMPACT_ATOMS: atom_id res chain seq x y z
N MET A 1 5.16 3.69 -42.62
CA MET A 1 4.77 4.86 -41.82
C MET A 1 3.66 4.36 -40.91
N GLU A 2 4.04 3.88 -39.72
CA GLU A 2 3.08 3.29 -38.76
C GLU A 2 2.51 4.40 -37.86
N PRO A 3 1.21 4.40 -37.55
CA PRO A 3 0.63 5.41 -36.68
C PRO A 3 0.98 5.11 -35.21
N GLU A 4 1.58 6.10 -34.54
CA GLU A 4 1.83 6.10 -33.11
C GLU A 4 0.50 5.99 -32.34
N ASN A 5 0.25 4.81 -31.79
CA ASN A 5 -0.87 4.55 -30.90
C ASN A 5 -0.59 5.21 -29.54
N THR A 6 -0.96 6.49 -29.42
CA THR A 6 -0.95 7.20 -28.16
C THR A 6 -1.99 6.57 -27.23
N ARG A 7 -1.54 5.65 -26.36
CA ARG A 7 -2.34 5.12 -25.27
C ARG A 7 -2.77 6.30 -24.38
N GLN A 8 -4.01 6.77 -24.57
CA GLN A 8 -4.67 7.64 -23.61
C GLN A 8 -4.74 6.88 -22.29
N ILE A 9 -3.89 7.28 -21.35
CA ILE A 9 -4.01 6.84 -19.97
C ILE A 9 -5.26 7.53 -19.44
N ASN A 10 -6.40 6.82 -19.46
CA ASN A 10 -7.60 7.23 -18.76
C ASN A 10 -7.28 7.22 -17.26
N VAL A 11 -6.75 8.34 -16.75
CA VAL A 11 -6.65 8.59 -15.32
C VAL A 11 -8.09 8.66 -14.84
N SER A 12 -8.54 7.58 -14.20
CA SER A 12 -9.88 7.45 -13.64
C SER A 12 -10.17 8.68 -12.77
N GLU A 13 -11.38 9.23 -12.89
CA GLU A 13 -11.77 10.57 -12.43
C GLU A 13 -11.10 11.03 -11.12
N PRO A 14 -10.31 12.13 -11.13
CA PRO A 14 -9.62 12.63 -9.94
C PRO A 14 -10.56 12.94 -8.77
N GLY A 15 -11.84 13.21 -9.04
CA GLY A 15 -12.86 13.45 -8.01
C GLY A 15 -13.17 12.21 -7.15
N ARG A 16 -13.12 11.00 -7.72
CA ARG A 16 -13.36 9.75 -6.96
C ARG A 16 -12.20 9.43 -6.03
N GLN A 17 -10.97 9.75 -6.44
CA GLN A 17 -9.76 9.54 -5.65
C GLN A 17 -9.70 10.52 -4.47
N LEU A 18 -10.00 11.81 -4.70
CA LEU A 18 -10.15 12.79 -3.62
C LEU A 18 -11.26 12.43 -2.64
N GLY A 19 -12.39 11.93 -3.13
CA GLY A 19 -13.52 11.49 -2.29
C GLY A 19 -13.13 10.36 -1.35
N SER A 20 -12.45 9.33 -1.86
CA SER A 20 -11.98 8.20 -1.04
C SER A 20 -10.90 8.60 -0.03
N LEU A 21 -9.97 9.48 -0.40
CA LEU A 21 -8.99 10.05 0.54
C LEU A 21 -9.67 10.89 1.64
N SER A 22 -10.65 11.70 1.27
CA SER A 22 -11.40 12.52 2.22
C SER A 22 -12.19 11.64 3.20
N ALA A 23 -12.80 10.56 2.72
CA ALA A 23 -13.48 9.58 3.56
C ALA A 23 -12.52 8.86 4.51
N LEU A 24 -11.32 8.49 4.04
CA LEU A 24 -10.27 7.90 4.86
C LEU A 24 -9.81 8.85 5.98
N ALA A 25 -9.65 10.14 5.67
CA ALA A 25 -9.23 11.16 6.63
C ALA A 25 -10.34 11.56 7.62
N ALA A 26 -11.61 11.53 7.21
CA ALA A 26 -12.75 11.88 8.05
C ALA A 26 -13.16 10.75 9.03
N ARG A 27 -12.69 9.52 8.78
CA ARG A 27 -12.98 8.37 9.63
C ARG A 27 -12.22 8.47 10.96
N SER A 28 -12.92 8.16 12.05
CA SER A 28 -12.27 7.90 13.35
C SER A 28 -11.79 6.46 13.39
N TYR A 29 -10.59 6.26 13.94
CA TYR A 29 -9.98 4.94 14.12
C TYR A 29 -9.85 4.65 15.61
N ALA A 30 -10.14 3.41 16.01
CA ALA A 30 -10.03 2.96 17.39
C ALA A 30 -8.57 2.77 17.83
N SER A 31 -7.64 2.61 16.88
CA SER A 31 -6.22 2.48 17.14
C SER A 31 -5.36 2.90 15.95
N THR A 32 -4.07 3.13 16.20
CA THR A 32 -3.07 3.36 15.15
C THR A 32 -2.98 2.17 14.19
N THR A 33 -3.12 0.93 14.68
CA THR A 33 -3.12 -0.27 13.84
C THR A 33 -4.26 -0.25 12.83
N GLU A 34 -5.48 0.06 13.28
CA GLU A 34 -6.65 0.15 12.38
C GLU A 34 -6.47 1.25 11.32
N LEU A 35 -5.89 2.40 11.70
CA LEU A 35 -5.56 3.48 10.77
C LEU A 35 -4.57 3.00 9.69
N VAL A 36 -3.48 2.34 10.11
CA VAL A 36 -2.45 1.84 9.20
C VAL A 36 -3.02 0.79 8.24
N GLU A 37 -3.85 -0.13 8.72
CA GLU A 37 -4.52 -1.13 7.88
C GLU A 37 -5.44 -0.47 6.84
N ALA A 38 -6.19 0.55 7.24
CA ALA A 38 -7.06 1.29 6.32
C ALA A 38 -6.27 2.03 5.24
N ILE A 39 -5.12 2.63 5.59
CA ILE A 39 -4.20 3.27 4.62
C ILE A 39 -3.64 2.22 3.66
N LEU A 40 -3.14 1.09 4.16
CA LEU A 40 -2.57 0.03 3.32
C LEU A 40 -3.61 -0.55 2.36
N SER A 41 -4.84 -0.78 2.82
CA SER A 41 -5.96 -1.19 1.97
C SER A 41 -6.28 -0.16 0.90
N PHE A 42 -6.34 1.13 1.28
CA PHE A 42 -6.58 2.22 0.34
C PHE A 42 -5.50 2.28 -0.77
N ILE A 43 -4.21 2.19 -0.39
CA ILE A 43 -3.10 2.20 -1.35
C ILE A 43 -3.18 0.99 -2.29
N THR A 44 -3.47 -0.19 -1.75
CA THR A 44 -3.65 -1.42 -2.56
C THR A 44 -4.74 -1.23 -3.60
N ASP A 45 -5.86 -0.62 -3.21
CA ASP A 45 -7.00 -0.38 -4.09
C ASP A 45 -6.71 0.70 -5.15
N GLN A 46 -6.05 1.80 -4.77
CA GLN A 46 -5.74 2.89 -5.69
C GLN A 46 -4.69 2.51 -6.74
N LEU A 47 -3.66 1.77 -6.33
CA LEU A 47 -2.55 1.40 -7.21
C LEU A 47 -2.81 0.08 -7.96
N GLY A 48 -3.95 -0.57 -7.72
CA GLY A 48 -4.26 -1.88 -8.29
C GLY A 48 -3.28 -2.97 -7.87
N LEU A 49 -2.68 -2.82 -6.68
CA LEU A 49 -1.75 -3.79 -6.12
C LEU A 49 -2.52 -4.98 -5.52
N ARG A 50 -1.80 -6.08 -5.29
CA ARG A 50 -2.32 -7.22 -4.54
C ARG A 50 -1.87 -7.24 -3.09
N THR A 51 -0.73 -6.61 -2.82
CA THR A 51 -0.10 -6.56 -1.50
C THR A 51 0.47 -5.18 -1.29
N SER A 52 0.31 -4.65 -0.08
CA SER A 52 1.01 -3.47 0.41
C SER A 52 1.47 -3.73 1.84
N PHE A 53 2.56 -3.09 2.24
CA PHE A 53 3.10 -3.25 3.59
C PHE A 53 3.78 -1.96 4.05
N LEU A 54 3.89 -1.83 5.37
CA LEU A 54 4.63 -0.75 6.03
C LEU A 54 5.80 -1.37 6.78
N THR A 55 7.03 -0.97 6.41
CA THR A 55 8.25 -1.34 7.11
C THR A 55 8.80 -0.18 7.91
N HIS A 56 9.39 -0.49 9.07
CA HIS A 56 10.32 0.38 9.77
C HIS A 56 11.74 -0.15 9.54
N ILE A 57 12.59 0.70 8.98
CA ILE A 57 13.97 0.36 8.63
C ILE A 57 14.90 0.94 9.70
N THR A 58 15.62 0.08 10.42
CA THR A 58 16.63 0.49 11.39
C THR A 58 18.02 0.28 10.79
N ALA A 59 18.57 1.33 10.18
CA ALA A 59 19.84 1.25 9.46
C ALA A 59 21.03 0.78 10.33
N GLY A 60 21.00 1.05 11.64
CA GLY A 60 22.04 0.60 12.58
C GLY A 60 22.05 -0.91 12.86
N GLU A 61 20.92 -1.59 12.63
CA GLU A 61 20.75 -3.02 12.95
C GLU A 61 20.66 -3.91 11.71
N ASN A 62 20.72 -3.31 10.51
CA ASN A 62 20.52 -3.99 9.23
C ASN A 62 19.20 -4.81 9.19
N ARG A 63 18.15 -4.30 9.83
CA ARG A 63 16.84 -4.96 9.97
C ARG A 63 15.71 -4.11 9.46
N ASN A 64 14.74 -4.80 8.86
CA ASN A 64 13.43 -4.28 8.49
C ASN A 64 12.37 -4.92 9.37
N HIS A 65 11.67 -4.11 10.15
CA HIS A 65 10.50 -4.56 10.88
C HIS A 65 9.24 -4.26 10.05
N LEU A 66 8.58 -5.31 9.59
CA LEU A 66 7.29 -5.20 8.92
C LEU A 66 6.21 -4.89 9.95
N ILE A 67 5.79 -3.63 10.06
CA ILE A 67 4.81 -3.19 11.06
C ILE A 67 3.41 -3.67 10.71
N ALA A 68 3.06 -3.60 9.42
CA ALA A 68 1.73 -3.95 8.94
C ALA A 68 1.79 -4.44 7.50
N ALA A 69 0.84 -5.29 7.12
CA ALA A 69 0.69 -5.80 5.77
C ALA A 69 -0.80 -5.90 5.43
N HIS A 70 -1.15 -5.54 4.20
CA HIS A 70 -2.48 -5.76 3.64
C HIS A 70 -2.36 -6.60 2.37
N ASN A 71 -3.06 -7.73 2.35
CA ASN A 71 -3.01 -8.71 1.27
C ASN A 71 -4.41 -8.98 0.74
N ARG A 72 -4.63 -8.74 -0.56
CA ARG A 72 -5.80 -9.22 -1.30
C ARG A 72 -5.61 -10.68 -1.71
N ALA A 73 -6.71 -11.33 -2.09
CA ALA A 73 -6.67 -12.69 -2.62
C ALA A 73 -5.69 -12.80 -3.80
N GLY A 74 -4.80 -13.80 -3.77
CA GLY A 74 -3.74 -13.98 -4.76
C GLY A 74 -2.55 -13.02 -4.63
N GLY A 75 -2.44 -12.30 -3.51
CA GLY A 75 -1.25 -11.56 -3.08
C GLY A 75 -0.27 -12.43 -2.28
N SER A 76 0.82 -11.81 -1.80
CA SER A 76 1.83 -12.49 -0.98
C SER A 76 1.33 -12.64 0.47
N ASN A 77 1.55 -13.78 1.10
CA ASN A 77 1.04 -14.06 2.43
C ASN A 77 2.05 -13.64 3.51
N ILE A 78 2.41 -12.35 3.51
CA ILE A 78 3.43 -11.81 4.41
C ILE A 78 2.75 -11.44 5.75
N PRO A 79 3.17 -12.04 6.88
CA PRO A 79 2.63 -11.69 8.19
C PRO A 79 3.19 -10.35 8.69
N ALA A 80 2.36 -9.55 9.35
CA ALA A 80 2.79 -8.34 10.06
C ALA A 80 3.57 -8.70 11.35
N ASN A 81 4.30 -7.72 11.89
CA ASN A 81 5.16 -7.82 13.08
C ASN A 81 6.29 -8.86 12.95
N ILE A 82 6.90 -8.94 11.77
CA ILE A 82 8.10 -9.75 11.54
C ILE A 82 9.32 -8.86 11.33
N GLU A 83 10.47 -9.30 11.84
CA GLU A 83 11.76 -8.71 11.51
C GLU A 83 12.46 -9.56 10.44
N LEU A 84 12.93 -8.89 9.40
CA LEU A 84 13.70 -9.50 8.31
C LEU A 84 15.05 -8.78 8.19
N PRO A 85 16.13 -9.51 7.85
CA PRO A 85 17.37 -8.86 7.40
C PRO A 85 17.07 -7.91 6.23
N LEU A 86 17.74 -6.76 6.21
CA LEU A 86 17.59 -5.78 5.12
C LEU A 86 17.90 -6.38 3.74
N GLU A 87 18.80 -7.36 3.70
CA GLU A 87 19.22 -8.10 2.50
C GLU A 87 18.19 -9.11 1.98
N ASP A 88 17.25 -9.57 2.81
CA ASP A 88 16.20 -10.53 2.45
C ASP A 88 14.88 -9.85 2.02
N THR A 89 14.93 -8.56 1.68
CA THR A 89 13.73 -7.79 1.33
C THR A 89 13.39 -7.99 -0.16
N PHE A 90 12.23 -8.64 -0.41
CA PHE A 90 11.52 -8.92 -1.67
C PHE A 90 12.19 -8.55 -3.02
#